data_AF-A0AAJ3LN80-F1
#
_entry.id   AF-A0AAJ3LN80-F1
#
_cell.length_a   1.000
_cell.length_b   1.000
_cell.length_c   1.000
_cell.angle_alpha   90.00
_cell.angle_beta   90.00
_cell.angle_gamma   90.00
#
_symmetry.space_group_name_H-M   'P 1'
#
loop_
_entity.id
_entity.type
_entity.pdbx_description
1 polymer ?
#
loop_
_entity_poly.entity_id
_entity_poly.type
_entity_poly.pdbx_seq_one_letter_code
_entity_poly.pdbx_strand_id
1 'polypeptide(L)'
;MLIFDEAANFLEIQVRALLGWLRSTDPNQKCQALLTFNPPTTVEGRWIVDFFAPWLDKKFPNPAVGGEIRYAASVDGKDVWVDDGREFVLAGGVPVYEFERGAFKPEEVVKPLARTFIPSRVTDNPYLMGTGYVNTLQSLPEPLRSQMLNGDFSAGIEDDPWQVVPTAWAEAAMARWKPLDKLPEMDSLGVDVARGGKDETVLARRHGMWFDRPLVYPGSRTPDGPATAGLVMAALRNRAPIHIDVIGVGSAPFDFLTEARQQVIGVNVAEKSTARDKSGRLGFRNLRSQLWWRMREALDLANNTGIALPPDSRLLADLCAPTWKLSGAEIYVASREEIVAKIGRSPDYASAYCLALLDTPKIDSLRAAGGNRKVMEYNPYA
;
A
#
# COMPACT_ATOMS: atom_id res chain seq x y z
N MET A 1 30.44 4.72 12.26
CA MET A 1 29.87 4.46 10.92
C MET A 1 29.08 3.18 11.00
N LEU A 2 27.86 3.14 10.44
CA LEU A 2 27.10 1.92 10.22
C LEU A 2 27.24 1.50 8.76
N ILE A 3 27.36 0.20 8.47
CA ILE A 3 27.42 -0.31 7.10
C ILE A 3 26.33 -1.37 6.95
N PHE A 4 25.50 -1.21 5.93
CA PHE A 4 24.52 -2.19 5.49
C PHE A 4 24.99 -2.70 4.14
N ASP A 5 25.34 -3.98 4.10
CA ASP A 5 25.66 -4.65 2.85
C ASP A 5 24.44 -5.39 2.32
N GLU A 6 24.22 -5.35 1.01
CA GLU A 6 22.97 -5.78 0.36
C GLU A 6 21.72 -5.16 1.00
N ALA A 7 21.72 -3.84 1.18
CA ALA A 7 20.67 -3.10 1.87
C ALA A 7 19.26 -3.34 1.28
N ALA A 8 19.14 -3.63 -0.02
CA ALA A 8 17.88 -3.96 -0.68
C ALA A 8 17.26 -5.29 -0.20
N ASN A 9 18.01 -6.16 0.48
CA ASN A 9 17.52 -7.42 1.04
C ASN A 9 17.00 -7.27 2.48
N PHE A 10 17.14 -6.08 3.09
CA PHE A 10 16.57 -5.78 4.40
C PHE A 10 15.18 -5.15 4.27
N LEU A 11 14.35 -5.34 5.28
CA LEU A 11 13.14 -4.55 5.43
C LEU A 11 13.51 -3.12 5.81
N GLU A 12 12.81 -2.14 5.24
CA GLU A 12 13.02 -0.71 5.51
C GLU A 12 13.06 -0.41 7.02
N ILE A 13 12.15 -1.02 7.78
CA ILE A 13 12.03 -0.84 9.22
C ILE A 13 13.29 -1.27 9.98
N GLN A 14 14.00 -2.31 9.52
CA GLN A 14 15.22 -2.79 10.14
C GLN A 14 16.34 -1.76 9.95
N VAL A 15 16.47 -1.23 8.73
CA VAL A 15 17.46 -0.21 8.41
C VAL A 15 17.15 1.09 9.17
N ARG A 16 15.90 1.58 9.12
CA ARG A 16 15.48 2.80 9.83
C ARG A 16 15.68 2.69 11.35
N ALA A 17 15.38 1.55 11.96
CA ALA A 17 15.60 1.35 13.39
C ALA A 17 17.08 1.51 13.77
N LEU A 18 17.98 0.93 12.98
CA LEU A 18 19.42 1.03 13.19
C LEU A 18 19.95 2.44 12.89
N LEU A 19 19.41 3.13 11.88
CA LEU A 19 19.70 4.55 11.63
C LEU A 19 19.26 5.45 12.78
N GLY A 20 18.16 5.11 13.49
CA GLY A 20 17.75 5.81 14.72
C GLY A 20 18.78 5.73 15.85
N TRP A 21 19.72 4.78 15.78
CA TRP A 21 20.83 4.67 16.74
C TRP A 21 22.14 5.27 16.23
N LEU A 22 22.14 5.88 15.05
CA LEU A 22 23.30 6.55 14.48
C LEU A 22 23.58 7.89 15.20
N ARG A 23 24.22 7.82 16.36
CA ARG A 23 24.53 8.98 17.21
C ARG A 23 25.92 8.86 17.85
N SER A 24 26.47 9.99 18.27
CA SER A 24 27.67 10.07 19.11
C SER A 24 27.48 11.14 20.18
N THR A 25 28.17 10.99 21.31
CA THR A 25 28.26 12.04 22.35
C THR A 25 29.32 13.07 22.03
N ASP A 26 30.22 12.81 21.07
CA ASP A 26 31.18 13.78 20.57
C ASP A 26 30.52 14.65 19.48
N PRO A 27 30.35 15.97 19.71
CA PRO A 27 29.74 16.87 18.73
C PRO A 27 30.55 17.03 17.44
N ASN A 28 31.84 16.67 17.45
CA ASN A 28 32.71 16.75 16.27
C ASN A 28 32.70 15.46 15.43
N GLN A 29 32.16 14.37 15.96
CA GLN A 29 32.12 13.11 15.24
C GLN A 29 30.96 13.10 14.23
N LYS A 30 31.30 13.01 12.94
CA LYS A 30 30.31 12.79 11.89
C LYS A 30 29.82 11.35 11.93
N CYS A 31 28.59 11.15 12.36
CA CYS A 31 27.92 9.86 12.28
C CYS A 31 27.40 9.64 10.86
N GLN A 32 27.80 8.52 10.24
CA GLN A 32 27.44 8.18 8.86
C GLN A 32 26.97 6.73 8.77
N ALA A 33 26.06 6.47 7.84
CA ALA A 33 25.69 5.14 7.39
C ALA A 33 26.03 4.97 5.92
N LEU A 34 26.54 3.80 5.55
CA LEU A 34 26.79 3.38 4.18
C LEU A 34 25.85 2.22 3.85
N LEU A 35 25.11 2.34 2.75
CA LEU A 35 24.24 1.29 2.24
C LEU A 35 24.79 0.88 0.87
N THR A 36 25.29 -0.36 0.77
CA THR A 36 25.65 -0.99 -0.51
C THR A 36 24.53 -1.93 -0.91
N PHE A 37 24.11 -1.88 -2.17
CA PHE A 37 23.02 -2.71 -2.68
C PHE A 37 23.05 -2.79 -4.19
N ASN A 38 22.57 -3.92 -4.70
CA ASN A 38 22.14 -4.04 -6.09
C ASN A 38 20.68 -3.58 -6.24
N PRO A 39 20.18 -3.35 -7.48
CA PRO A 39 18.76 -3.10 -7.69
C PRO A 39 17.89 -4.18 -7.04
N PRO A 40 16.77 -3.81 -6.38
CA PRO A 40 15.96 -4.76 -5.64
C PRO A 40 15.32 -5.78 -6.58
N THR A 41 15.49 -7.06 -6.26
CA THR A 41 14.87 -8.18 -7.01
C THR A 41 13.53 -8.60 -6.42
N THR A 42 13.12 -7.99 -5.30
CA THR A 42 11.86 -8.32 -4.61
C THR A 42 11.05 -7.06 -4.32
N VAL A 43 9.76 -7.23 -4.07
CA VAL A 43 8.85 -6.11 -3.73
C VAL A 43 9.27 -5.47 -2.40
N GLU A 44 9.75 -6.28 -1.45
CA GLU A 44 10.17 -5.82 -0.13
C GLU A 44 11.37 -4.89 -0.21
N GLY A 45 12.34 -5.15 -1.10
CA GLY A 45 13.50 -4.29 -1.29
C GLY A 45 13.22 -2.95 -2.00
N ARG A 46 11.99 -2.76 -2.51
CA ARG A 46 11.63 -1.59 -3.32
C ARG A 46 11.65 -0.28 -2.54
N TRP A 47 11.62 -0.33 -1.20
CA TRP A 47 11.77 0.86 -0.35
C TRP A 47 13.04 1.67 -0.65
N ILE A 48 14.10 1.02 -1.15
CA ILE A 48 15.34 1.68 -1.59
C ILE A 48 15.08 2.75 -2.65
N VAL A 49 14.13 2.50 -3.56
CA VAL A 49 13.78 3.45 -4.63
C VAL A 49 13.17 4.71 -4.02
N ASP A 50 12.27 4.58 -3.05
CA ASP A 50 11.66 5.73 -2.37
C ASP A 50 12.66 6.44 -1.44
N PHE A 51 13.50 5.67 -0.74
CA PHE A 51 14.52 6.19 0.19
C PHE A 51 15.61 7.01 -0.51
N PHE A 52 15.92 6.69 -1.78
CA PHE A 52 16.82 7.42 -2.67
C PHE A 52 16.09 8.02 -3.88
N ALA A 53 14.82 8.38 -3.72
CA ALA A 53 13.96 8.83 -4.83
C ALA A 53 14.56 9.95 -5.70
N PRO A 54 15.26 10.98 -5.17
CA PRO A 54 15.87 12.01 -6.01
C PRO A 54 16.80 11.46 -7.09
N TRP A 55 17.47 10.33 -6.85
CA TRP A 55 18.41 9.72 -7.79
C TRP A 55 17.81 8.55 -8.58
N LEU A 56 16.87 7.81 -7.99
CA LEU A 56 16.37 6.55 -8.55
C LEU A 56 14.99 6.66 -9.20
N ASP A 57 14.13 7.57 -8.73
CA ASP A 57 12.81 7.76 -9.33
C ASP A 57 12.88 8.79 -10.47
N LYS A 58 12.71 8.30 -11.70
CA LYS A 58 12.69 9.12 -12.92
C LYS A 58 11.56 10.17 -12.94
N LYS A 59 10.54 10.01 -12.08
CA LYS A 59 9.41 10.95 -11.94
C LYS A 59 9.59 11.93 -10.78
N PHE A 60 10.70 11.84 -10.03
CA PHE A 60 10.92 12.70 -8.88
C PHE A 60 10.99 14.18 -9.31
N PRO A 61 10.27 15.09 -8.63
CA PRO A 61 10.39 16.52 -8.89
C PRO A 61 11.82 16.99 -8.59
N ASN A 62 12.53 17.53 -9.60
CA ASN A 62 13.93 17.93 -9.51
C ASN A 62 14.91 16.76 -9.20
N PRO A 63 15.16 15.85 -10.16
CA PRO A 63 16.09 14.74 -9.99
C PRO A 63 17.51 15.19 -9.65
N ALA A 64 18.20 14.42 -8.81
CA ALA A 64 19.56 14.65 -8.38
C ALA A 64 20.55 13.86 -9.24
N VAL A 65 21.74 14.42 -9.46
CA VAL A 65 22.85 13.70 -10.10
C VAL A 65 23.61 12.86 -9.08
N GLY A 66 24.29 11.80 -9.55
CA GLY A 66 25.10 10.94 -8.68
C GLY A 66 26.14 11.75 -7.89
N GLY A 67 26.23 11.50 -6.58
CA GLY A 67 27.12 12.20 -5.65
C GLY A 67 26.60 13.56 -5.14
N GLU A 68 25.48 14.08 -5.68
CA GLU A 68 24.83 15.27 -5.13
C GLU A 68 24.32 15.00 -3.71
N ILE A 69 24.28 16.02 -2.85
CA ILE A 69 23.74 15.92 -1.49
C ILE A 69 22.31 16.46 -1.48
N ARG A 70 21.37 15.67 -0.94
CA ARG A 70 19.99 16.09 -0.64
C ARG A 70 19.69 15.88 0.84
N TYR A 71 18.64 16.53 1.33
CA TYR A 71 18.24 16.45 2.73
C TYR A 71 16.85 15.84 2.86
N ALA A 72 16.72 14.84 3.73
CA ALA A 72 15.46 14.18 4.03
C ALA A 72 15.19 14.23 5.53
N ALA A 73 14.00 14.70 5.90
CA ALA A 73 13.50 14.67 7.26
C ALA A 73 12.52 13.51 7.43
N SER A 74 12.67 12.73 8.49
CA SER A 74 11.72 11.66 8.81
C SER A 74 10.59 12.24 9.67
N VAL A 75 9.39 12.35 9.11
CA VAL A 75 8.17 12.84 9.77
C VAL A 75 7.14 11.72 9.74
N ASP A 76 6.64 11.31 10.91
CA ASP A 76 5.66 10.21 11.05
C ASP A 76 6.05 8.92 10.30
N GLY A 77 7.35 8.59 10.33
CA GLY A 77 7.90 7.40 9.69
C GLY A 77 8.05 7.50 8.16
N LYS A 78 7.80 8.67 7.56
CA LYS A 78 7.97 8.93 6.12
C LYS A 78 9.03 9.98 5.87
N ASP A 79 9.73 9.86 4.74
CA ASP A 79 10.69 10.87 4.33
C ASP A 79 9.99 12.04 3.66
N VAL A 80 10.28 13.24 4.14
CA VAL A 80 9.95 14.52 3.52
C VAL A 80 11.25 15.14 3.03
N TRP A 81 11.36 15.36 1.72
CA TRP A 81 12.52 16.00 1.12
C TRP A 81 12.47 17.51 1.36
N VAL A 82 13.58 18.07 1.82
CA VAL A 82 13.73 19.49 2.17
C VAL A 82 14.95 20.09 1.48
N ASP A 83 14.96 21.41 1.33
CA ASP A 83 15.97 22.12 0.54
C ASP A 83 17.35 22.11 1.20
N ASP A 84 17.41 22.07 2.54
CA ASP A 84 18.66 22.10 3.29
C ASP A 84 18.59 21.36 4.63
N GLY A 85 19.72 21.33 5.35
CA GLY A 85 19.88 20.61 6.61
C GLY A 85 19.49 21.40 7.86
N ARG A 86 18.82 22.55 7.75
CA ARG A 86 18.40 23.33 8.92
C ARG A 86 17.34 22.56 9.71
N GLU A 87 17.43 22.68 11.03
CA GLU A 87 16.39 22.17 11.92
C GLU A 87 15.10 22.98 11.70
N PHE A 88 13.96 22.32 11.86
CA PHE A 88 12.65 22.95 11.77
C PHE A 88 11.65 22.31 12.72
N VAL A 89 10.54 23.01 12.97
CA VAL A 89 9.37 22.46 13.66
C VAL A 89 8.19 22.37 12.70
N LEU A 90 7.22 21.50 12.98
CA LEU A 90 6.01 21.37 12.17
C LEU A 90 4.88 22.19 12.79
N ALA A 91 4.54 23.31 12.15
CA ALA A 91 3.36 24.10 12.52
C ALA A 91 2.22 23.79 11.55
N GLY A 92 1.17 23.12 12.03
CA GLY A 92 0.05 22.72 11.17
C GLY A 92 0.44 21.78 10.02
N GLY A 93 1.51 20.99 10.20
CA GLY A 93 2.05 20.09 9.18
C GLY A 93 3.00 20.75 8.17
N VAL A 94 3.30 22.04 8.32
CA VAL A 94 4.24 22.78 7.46
C VAL A 94 5.57 22.99 8.18
N PRO A 95 6.72 22.73 7.53
CA PRO A 95 8.04 23.05 8.07
C PRO A 95 8.21 24.55 8.34
N VAL A 96 8.57 24.91 9.57
CA VAL A 96 8.91 26.27 10.00
C VAL A 96 10.34 26.28 10.53
N TYR A 97 11.21 27.00 9.84
CA TYR A 97 12.64 27.07 10.14
C TYR A 97 13.01 28.17 11.13
N GLU A 98 12.15 29.20 11.27
CA GLU A 98 12.33 30.29 12.22
C GLU A 98 11.51 30.00 13.48
N PHE A 99 12.16 29.47 14.50
CA PHE A 99 11.53 29.16 15.78
C PHE A 99 12.49 29.33 16.95
N GLU A 100 11.94 29.68 18.12
CA GLU A 100 12.72 29.71 19.36
C GLU A 100 12.84 28.30 19.94
N ARG A 101 14.06 27.75 19.96
CA ARG A 101 14.30 26.36 20.39
C ARG A 101 13.80 26.04 21.80
N GLY A 102 13.80 27.03 22.70
CA GLY A 102 13.30 26.88 24.08
C GLY A 102 11.78 26.83 24.20
N ALA A 103 11.04 27.21 23.15
CA ALA A 103 9.57 27.16 23.13
C ALA A 103 9.02 25.78 22.75
N PHE A 104 9.88 24.86 22.31
CA PHE A 104 9.51 23.51 21.86
C PHE A 104 10.29 22.46 22.64
N LYS A 105 9.69 21.28 22.80
CA LYS A 105 10.40 20.14 23.36
C LYS A 105 11.44 19.62 22.36
N PRO A 106 12.57 19.04 22.81
CA PRO A 106 13.60 18.51 21.91
C PRO A 106 13.05 17.50 20.88
N GLU A 107 12.06 16.70 21.26
CA GLU A 107 11.38 15.74 20.38
C GLU A 107 10.50 16.35 19.28
N GLU A 108 10.14 17.64 19.40
CA GLU A 108 9.35 18.37 18.39
C GLU A 108 10.23 19.02 17.31
N VAL A 109 11.54 19.08 17.55
CA VAL A 109 12.51 19.66 16.62
C VAL A 109 12.99 18.59 15.64
N VAL A 110 12.65 18.77 14.37
CA VAL A 110 13.00 17.85 13.30
C VAL A 110 14.37 18.22 12.74
N LYS A 111 15.27 17.25 12.67
CA LYS A 111 16.60 17.40 12.07
C LYS A 111 16.71 16.57 10.80
N PRO A 112 16.84 17.21 9.62
CA PRO A 112 17.06 16.49 8.37
C PRO A 112 18.39 15.72 8.36
N LEU A 113 18.39 14.56 7.70
CA LEU A 113 19.60 13.80 7.38
C LEU A 113 20.04 14.12 5.95
N ALA A 114 21.33 14.39 5.79
CA ALA A 114 21.95 14.46 4.47
C ALA A 114 22.05 13.04 3.87
N ARG A 115 21.70 12.91 2.59
CA ARG A 115 21.82 11.68 1.80
C ARG A 115 22.50 11.99 0.47
N THR A 116 23.19 10.99 -0.04
CA THR A 116 23.75 10.99 -1.39
C THR A 116 23.70 9.58 -1.95
N PHE A 117 23.63 9.45 -3.26
CA PHE A 117 23.68 8.17 -3.97
C PHE A 117 24.82 8.21 -4.98
N ILE A 118 25.68 7.20 -4.93
CA ILE A 118 26.80 7.03 -5.86
C ILE A 118 26.46 5.85 -6.76
N PRO A 119 25.97 6.07 -7.99
CA PRO A 119 25.75 4.98 -8.93
C PRO A 119 27.10 4.34 -9.27
N SER A 120 27.12 3.01 -9.28
CA SER A 120 28.28 2.23 -9.70
C SER A 120 27.81 1.10 -10.59
N ARG A 121 28.54 0.86 -11.68
CA ARG A 121 28.34 -0.26 -12.60
C ARG A 121 29.56 -1.17 -12.56
N VAL A 122 29.38 -2.41 -12.99
CA VAL A 122 30.51 -3.35 -13.12
C VAL A 122 31.58 -2.83 -14.08
N THR A 123 31.20 -2.02 -15.07
CA THR A 123 32.14 -1.35 -15.98
C THR A 123 33.02 -0.31 -15.29
N ASP A 124 32.60 0.18 -14.13
CA ASP A 124 33.36 1.17 -13.34
C ASP A 124 34.44 0.47 -12.49
N ASN A 125 34.45 -0.87 -12.43
CA ASN A 125 35.43 -1.64 -11.69
C ASN A 125 36.57 -2.15 -12.59
N PRO A 126 37.77 -1.53 -12.55
CA PRO A 126 38.89 -1.90 -13.41
C PRO A 126 39.42 -3.32 -13.15
N TYR A 127 39.14 -3.90 -11.99
CA TYR A 127 39.58 -5.25 -11.62
C TYR A 127 38.63 -6.34 -12.12
N LEU A 128 37.37 -6.03 -12.43
CA LEU A 128 36.36 -7.00 -12.90
C LEU A 128 36.15 -6.99 -14.41
N MET A 129 36.53 -5.90 -15.08
CA MET A 129 36.42 -5.73 -16.54
C MET A 129 37.20 -6.78 -17.37
N GLY A 130 38.17 -7.48 -16.77
CA GLY A 130 39.03 -8.47 -17.44
C GLY A 130 38.92 -9.92 -16.93
N THR A 131 38.07 -10.19 -15.92
CA THR A 131 38.05 -11.50 -15.23
C THR A 131 36.99 -12.48 -15.75
N GLY A 132 36.23 -12.08 -16.77
CA GLY A 132 35.08 -12.83 -17.28
C GLY A 132 33.79 -12.65 -16.47
N TYR A 133 33.82 -11.88 -15.37
CA TYR A 133 32.63 -11.62 -14.54
C TYR A 133 31.50 -10.93 -15.32
N VAL A 134 31.83 -10.01 -16.22
CA VAL A 134 30.87 -9.38 -17.14
C VAL A 134 30.17 -10.42 -18.03
N ASN A 135 30.88 -11.46 -18.49
CA ASN A 135 30.30 -12.53 -19.30
C ASN A 135 29.33 -13.38 -18.48
N THR A 136 29.61 -13.59 -17.19
CA THR A 136 28.68 -14.25 -16.24
C THR A 136 27.42 -13.43 -16.04
N LEU A 137 27.52 -12.10 -15.92
CA LEU A 137 26.34 -11.24 -15.82
C LEU A 137 25.54 -11.19 -17.12
N GLN A 138 26.22 -11.21 -18.27
CA GLN A 138 25.58 -11.26 -19.58
C GLN A 138 24.82 -12.55 -19.86
N SER A 139 25.14 -13.65 -19.18
CA SER A 139 24.43 -14.93 -19.32
C SER A 139 23.20 -15.06 -18.41
N LEU A 140 22.96 -14.10 -17.52
CA LEU A 140 21.75 -14.07 -16.70
C LEU A 140 20.49 -13.87 -17.58
N PRO A 141 19.34 -14.45 -17.19
CA PRO A 141 18.08 -14.15 -17.85
C PRO A 141 17.70 -12.68 -17.60
N GLU A 142 16.96 -12.08 -18.54
CA GLU A 142 16.21 -10.87 -18.21
C GLU A 142 15.11 -11.23 -17.19
N PRO A 143 14.80 -10.35 -16.24
CA PRO A 143 15.30 -8.99 -16.09
C PRO A 143 16.59 -8.84 -15.27
N LEU A 144 17.02 -9.91 -14.58
CA LEU A 144 18.16 -9.90 -13.67
C LEU A 144 19.46 -9.45 -14.35
N ARG A 145 19.64 -9.79 -15.63
CA ARG A 145 20.75 -9.30 -16.45
C ARG A 145 20.78 -7.77 -16.53
N SER A 146 19.68 -7.13 -16.93
CA SER A 146 19.63 -5.67 -17.03
C SER A 146 19.81 -4.99 -15.68
N GLN A 147 19.25 -5.56 -14.61
CA GLN A 147 19.45 -5.05 -13.25
C GLN A 147 20.91 -5.07 -12.83
N MET A 148 21.55 -6.24 -12.89
CA MET A 148 22.91 -6.43 -12.38
C MET A 148 23.97 -5.82 -13.29
N LEU A 149 23.74 -5.80 -14.61
CA LEU A 149 24.70 -5.25 -15.57
C LEU A 149 24.61 -3.73 -15.71
N ASN A 150 23.39 -3.20 -15.83
CA ASN A 150 23.18 -1.78 -16.12
C ASN A 150 22.84 -0.95 -14.87
N GLY A 151 22.62 -1.61 -13.72
CA GLY A 151 22.09 -0.96 -12.52
C GLY A 151 20.68 -0.43 -12.76
N ASP A 152 19.88 -1.11 -13.58
CA ASP A 152 18.56 -0.63 -13.94
C ASP A 152 17.53 -0.95 -12.85
N PHE A 153 17.21 0.04 -12.02
CA PHE A 153 16.18 -0.02 -10.99
C PHE A 153 14.75 -0.06 -11.53
N SER A 154 14.57 0.03 -12.85
CA SER A 154 13.28 -0.08 -13.56
C SER A 154 13.13 -1.37 -14.38
N ALA A 155 14.21 -2.09 -14.66
CA ALA A 155 14.15 -3.33 -15.43
C ALA A 155 13.80 -4.51 -14.52
N GLY A 156 12.51 -4.83 -14.50
CA GLY A 156 11.93 -6.14 -14.26
C GLY A 156 12.12 -6.82 -12.92
N ILE A 157 10.96 -7.06 -12.32
CA ILE A 157 10.74 -8.13 -11.38
C ILE A 157 9.90 -9.13 -12.19
N GLU A 158 10.38 -10.36 -12.36
CA GLU A 158 9.42 -11.43 -12.68
C GLU A 158 8.59 -11.61 -11.42
N ASP A 159 7.28 -11.42 -11.54
CA ASP A 159 6.34 -11.67 -10.45
C ASP A 159 6.59 -13.09 -9.90
N ASP A 160 6.45 -13.27 -8.58
CA ASP A 160 6.41 -14.62 -8.01
C ASP A 160 5.38 -15.44 -8.83
N PRO A 161 5.70 -16.63 -9.36
CA PRO A 161 4.76 -17.41 -10.16
C PRO A 161 3.44 -17.69 -9.45
N TRP A 162 3.46 -17.64 -8.12
CA TRP A 162 2.30 -17.84 -7.26
C TRP A 162 1.67 -16.54 -6.77
N GLN A 163 2.14 -15.37 -7.21
CA GLN A 163 1.54 -14.08 -6.91
C GLN A 163 0.05 -14.05 -7.34
N VAL A 164 -0.82 -13.54 -6.46
CA VAL A 164 -2.26 -13.47 -6.75
C VAL A 164 -2.54 -12.46 -7.85
N VAL A 165 -2.06 -11.23 -7.71
CA VAL A 165 -2.26 -10.14 -8.67
C VAL A 165 -0.95 -9.85 -9.37
N PRO A 166 -0.82 -10.14 -10.69
CA PRO A 166 0.37 -9.76 -11.44
C PRO A 166 0.63 -8.25 -11.36
N THR A 167 1.89 -7.85 -11.18
CA THR A 167 2.28 -6.44 -10.99
C THR A 167 1.85 -5.61 -12.19
N ALA A 168 2.04 -6.13 -13.40
CA ALA A 168 1.65 -5.46 -14.64
C ALA A 168 0.14 -5.14 -14.71
N TRP A 169 -0.72 -5.97 -14.11
CA TRP A 169 -2.17 -5.75 -14.11
C TRP A 169 -2.55 -4.61 -13.15
N ALA A 170 -1.94 -4.58 -11.97
CA ALA A 170 -2.10 -3.49 -11.01
C ALA A 170 -1.57 -2.17 -11.58
N GLU A 171 -0.36 -2.16 -12.16
CA GLU A 171 0.24 -0.98 -12.78
C GLU A 171 -0.60 -0.46 -13.94
N ALA A 172 -1.17 -1.34 -14.77
CA ALA A 172 -2.07 -0.93 -15.84
C ALA A 172 -3.36 -0.28 -15.30
N ALA A 173 -3.91 -0.78 -14.19
CA ALA A 173 -5.05 -0.15 -13.53
C ALA A 173 -4.68 1.22 -12.93
N MET A 174 -3.47 1.36 -12.39
CA MET A 174 -2.96 2.63 -11.88
C MET A 174 -2.69 3.64 -12.99
N ALA A 175 -2.22 3.19 -14.15
CA ALA A 175 -1.99 4.02 -15.32
C ALA A 175 -3.31 4.53 -15.95
N ARG A 176 -4.40 3.76 -15.85
CA ARG A 176 -5.74 4.19 -16.28
C ARG A 176 -6.34 5.27 -15.39
N TRP A 177 -5.91 5.34 -14.13
CA TRP A 177 -6.49 6.24 -13.16
C TRP A 177 -6.13 7.69 -13.44
N LYS A 178 -7.16 8.53 -13.44
CA LYS A 178 -7.03 9.98 -13.49
C LYS A 178 -7.90 10.57 -12.40
N PRO A 179 -7.49 11.69 -11.79
CA PRO A 179 -8.37 12.42 -10.89
C PRO A 179 -9.62 12.85 -11.66
N LEU A 180 -10.79 12.68 -11.05
CA LEU A 180 -12.05 13.12 -11.62
C LEU A 180 -12.45 14.45 -11.00
N ASP A 181 -12.79 15.45 -11.83
CA ASP A 181 -13.23 16.76 -11.35
C ASP A 181 -14.54 16.67 -10.55
N LYS A 182 -15.39 15.73 -10.94
CA LYS A 182 -16.62 15.38 -10.25
C LYS A 182 -16.68 13.88 -10.03
N LEU A 183 -16.66 13.49 -8.76
CA LEU A 183 -16.82 12.09 -8.38
C LEU A 183 -18.26 11.63 -8.74
N PRO A 184 -18.40 10.47 -9.41
CA PRO A 184 -19.69 9.81 -9.55
C PRO A 184 -20.28 9.46 -8.17
N GLU A 185 -21.49 8.91 -8.17
CA GLU A 185 -22.07 8.39 -6.94
C GLU A 185 -21.14 7.34 -6.31
N MET A 186 -20.94 7.42 -5.00
CA MET A 186 -20.17 6.40 -4.28
C MET A 186 -20.98 5.11 -4.22
N ASP A 187 -20.42 4.00 -4.70
CA ASP A 187 -21.08 2.70 -4.75
C ASP A 187 -20.75 1.81 -3.55
N SER A 188 -19.53 1.93 -3.02
CA SER A 188 -19.08 1.12 -1.90
C SER A 188 -17.97 1.82 -1.11
N LEU A 189 -17.92 1.50 0.18
CA LEU A 189 -16.85 1.89 1.10
C LEU A 189 -16.29 0.64 1.78
N GLY A 190 -15.07 0.25 1.41
CA GLY A 190 -14.33 -0.82 2.07
C GLY A 190 -13.52 -0.28 3.26
N VAL A 191 -13.54 -1.00 4.38
CA VAL A 191 -12.91 -0.59 5.63
C VAL A 191 -12.09 -1.74 6.20
N ASP A 192 -10.77 -1.59 6.21
CA ASP A 192 -9.87 -2.46 6.98
C ASP A 192 -9.49 -1.76 8.29
N VAL A 193 -9.84 -2.38 9.41
CA VAL A 193 -9.77 -1.76 10.73
C VAL A 193 -8.53 -2.20 11.48
N ALA A 194 -7.75 -1.21 11.92
CA ALA A 194 -6.74 -1.38 12.96
C ALA A 194 -7.23 -0.73 14.26
N ARG A 195 -7.04 -1.39 15.41
CA ARG A 195 -7.42 -0.86 16.73
C ARG A 195 -6.19 -0.59 17.57
N GLY A 196 -5.79 0.68 17.62
CA GLY A 196 -4.57 1.11 18.30
C GLY A 196 -3.30 0.47 17.74
N GLY A 197 -2.16 0.79 18.33
CA GLY A 197 -0.88 0.19 17.94
C GLY A 197 -0.26 0.80 16.67
N LYS A 198 0.51 -0.02 15.94
CA LYS A 198 1.33 0.39 14.78
C LYS A 198 0.61 0.29 13.43
N ASP A 199 -0.49 -0.45 13.37
CA ASP A 199 -1.24 -0.68 12.14
C ASP A 199 -2.16 0.52 11.83
N GLU A 200 -2.45 0.73 10.54
CA GLU A 200 -3.27 1.84 10.05
C GLU A 200 -4.69 1.35 9.75
N THR A 201 -5.70 2.15 10.06
CA THR A 201 -7.05 1.92 9.53
C THR A 201 -7.15 2.54 8.15
N VAL A 202 -7.55 1.75 7.14
CA VAL A 202 -7.62 2.19 5.74
C VAL A 202 -9.05 2.10 5.22
N LEU A 203 -9.52 3.20 4.62
CA LEU A 203 -10.83 3.30 4.00
C LEU A 203 -10.65 3.50 2.50
N ALA A 204 -11.31 2.67 1.70
CA ALA A 204 -11.29 2.69 0.25
C ALA A 204 -12.68 3.03 -0.31
N ARG A 205 -12.79 4.16 -1.00
CA ARG A 205 -14.05 4.62 -1.63
C ARG A 205 -14.09 4.17 -3.09
N ARG A 206 -15.19 3.58 -3.52
CA ARG A 206 -15.39 3.12 -4.90
C ARG A 206 -16.55 3.86 -5.58
N HIS A 207 -16.30 4.25 -6.83
CA HIS A 207 -17.24 4.91 -7.74
C HIS A 207 -17.22 4.16 -9.08
N GLY A 208 -18.15 3.24 -9.28
CA GLY A 208 -18.14 2.27 -10.37
C GLY A 208 -16.92 1.35 -10.26
N MET A 209 -16.11 1.30 -11.33
CA MET A 209 -14.81 0.61 -11.35
C MET A 209 -13.63 1.58 -11.11
N TRP A 210 -13.90 2.83 -10.72
CA TRP A 210 -12.88 3.79 -10.31
C TRP A 210 -12.79 3.83 -8.78
N PHE A 211 -11.59 3.61 -8.24
CA PHE A 211 -11.32 3.66 -6.81
C PHE A 211 -10.63 4.98 -6.46
N ASP A 212 -11.08 5.64 -5.40
CA ASP A 212 -10.47 6.88 -4.93
C ASP A 212 -9.20 6.60 -4.11
N ARG A 213 -8.39 7.64 -3.89
CA ARG A 213 -7.22 7.60 -3.00
C ARG A 213 -7.60 7.07 -1.61
N PRO A 214 -6.73 6.26 -0.99
CA PRO A 214 -7.01 5.70 0.32
C PRO A 214 -7.11 6.82 1.38
N LEU A 215 -8.10 6.73 2.26
CA LEU A 215 -8.13 7.53 3.48
C LEU A 215 -7.50 6.68 4.59
N VAL A 216 -6.38 7.17 5.13
CA VAL A 216 -5.53 6.41 6.03
C VAL A 216 -5.50 7.11 7.38
N TYR A 217 -5.74 6.36 8.44
CA TYR A 217 -5.75 6.87 9.80
C TYR A 217 -4.80 6.05 10.68
N PRO A 218 -3.83 6.68 11.36
CA PRO A 218 -2.96 5.96 12.28
C PRO A 218 -3.75 5.43 13.48
N GLY A 219 -3.29 4.35 14.11
CA GLY A 219 -3.95 3.72 15.26
C GLY A 219 -4.24 4.67 16.43
N SER A 220 -3.48 5.75 16.58
CA SER A 220 -3.73 6.82 17.57
C SER A 220 -5.05 7.57 17.34
N ARG A 221 -5.53 7.60 16.09
CA ARG A 221 -6.82 8.20 15.69
C ARG A 221 -7.97 7.18 15.62
N THR A 222 -7.67 5.89 15.75
CA THR A 222 -8.64 4.80 15.84
C THR A 222 -8.47 3.96 17.12
N PRO A 223 -8.50 4.60 18.31
CA PRO A 223 -8.28 3.90 19.58
C PRO A 223 -9.42 2.93 19.93
N ASP A 224 -10.63 3.19 19.44
CA ASP A 224 -11.84 2.42 19.74
C ASP A 224 -12.82 2.36 18.55
N GLY A 225 -13.90 1.57 18.75
CA GLY A 225 -14.97 1.39 17.77
C GLY A 225 -15.70 2.69 17.40
N PRO A 226 -16.15 3.51 18.37
CA PRO A 226 -16.82 4.79 18.09
C PRO A 226 -15.97 5.76 17.26
N ALA A 227 -14.69 5.94 17.61
CA ALA A 227 -13.79 6.82 16.87
C ALA A 227 -13.67 6.37 15.40
N THR A 228 -13.46 5.06 15.20
CA THR A 228 -13.38 4.45 13.88
C THR A 228 -14.69 4.61 13.08
N ALA A 229 -15.84 4.33 13.70
CA ALA A 229 -17.15 4.52 13.09
C ALA A 229 -17.39 5.98 12.69
N GLY A 230 -16.95 6.94 13.51
CA GLY A 230 -16.99 8.37 13.19
C GLY A 230 -16.21 8.72 11.91
N LEU A 231 -15.01 8.17 11.74
CA LEU A 231 -14.21 8.35 10.53
C LEU A 231 -14.87 7.72 9.29
N VAL A 232 -15.46 6.53 9.46
CA VAL A 232 -16.22 5.85 8.39
C VAL A 232 -17.42 6.70 7.96
N MET A 233 -18.22 7.21 8.92
CA MET A 233 -19.35 8.09 8.62
C MET A 233 -18.90 9.40 7.96
N ALA A 234 -17.77 9.97 8.37
CA ALA A 234 -17.22 11.18 7.76
C ALA A 234 -16.76 10.96 6.31
N ALA A 235 -16.28 9.76 5.98
CA ALA A 235 -15.87 9.36 4.62
C ALA A 235 -17.05 9.00 3.72
N LEU A 236 -18.14 8.47 4.30
CA LEU A 236 -19.29 7.95 3.58
C LEU A 236 -20.03 9.03 2.77
N ARG A 237 -20.37 8.73 1.52
CA ARG A 237 -21.28 9.55 0.70
C ARG A 237 -22.34 8.66 0.05
N ASN A 238 -23.42 9.30 -0.41
CA ASN A 238 -24.46 8.67 -1.22
C ASN A 238 -25.07 7.39 -0.62
N ARG A 239 -25.06 7.24 0.72
CA ARG A 239 -25.53 6.03 1.44
C ARG A 239 -24.98 4.74 0.84
N ALA A 240 -23.72 4.76 0.42
CA ALA A 240 -23.04 3.58 -0.09
C ALA A 240 -23.02 2.45 0.97
N PRO A 241 -23.17 1.18 0.58
CA PRO A 241 -22.88 0.07 1.46
C PRO A 241 -21.44 0.15 1.99
N ILE A 242 -21.30 -0.16 3.27
CA ILE A 242 -20.02 -0.21 3.97
C ILE A 242 -19.65 -1.68 4.15
N HIS A 243 -18.48 -2.09 3.68
CA HIS A 243 -17.96 -3.45 3.87
C HIS A 243 -16.78 -3.39 4.83
N ILE A 244 -16.93 -4.02 5.98
CA ILE A 244 -15.95 -3.98 7.07
C ILE A 244 -15.49 -5.39 7.42
N ASP A 245 -14.18 -5.62 7.49
CA ASP A 245 -13.69 -6.90 8.00
C ASP A 245 -14.00 -6.98 9.49
N VAL A 246 -14.83 -7.95 9.88
CA VAL A 246 -15.25 -8.14 11.28
C VAL A 246 -14.41 -9.16 12.02
N ILE A 247 -13.37 -9.71 11.39
CA ILE A 247 -12.41 -10.54 12.11
C ILE A 247 -11.63 -9.68 13.11
N GLY A 248 -11.74 -10.04 14.38
CA GLY A 248 -11.06 -9.35 15.47
C GLY A 248 -11.71 -7.99 15.77
N VAL A 249 -11.00 -6.91 15.44
CA VAL A 249 -11.25 -5.57 15.98
C VAL A 249 -12.32 -4.77 15.24
N GLY A 250 -12.66 -5.16 14.00
CA GLY A 250 -13.69 -4.49 13.22
C GLY A 250 -15.13 -4.75 13.67
N SER A 251 -15.35 -5.69 14.59
CA SER A 251 -16.65 -5.95 15.22
C SER A 251 -17.21 -4.72 15.97
N ALA A 252 -16.35 -4.01 16.72
CA ALA A 252 -16.78 -2.84 17.48
C ALA A 252 -17.32 -1.70 16.59
N PRO A 253 -16.59 -1.17 15.58
CA PRO A 253 -17.15 -0.15 14.69
C PRO A 253 -18.36 -0.65 13.87
N PHE A 254 -18.42 -1.95 13.54
CA PHE A 254 -19.60 -2.54 12.88
C PHE A 254 -20.88 -2.37 13.71
N ASP A 255 -20.81 -2.64 15.02
CA ASP A 255 -21.95 -2.50 15.92
C ASP A 255 -22.46 -1.05 15.96
N PHE A 256 -21.55 -0.08 16.12
CA PHE A 256 -21.91 1.35 16.11
C PHE A 256 -22.50 1.83 14.77
N LEU A 257 -21.97 1.36 13.64
CA LEU A 257 -22.51 1.70 12.32
C LEU A 257 -23.91 1.10 12.11
N THR A 258 -24.15 -0.09 12.65
CA THR A 258 -25.46 -0.76 12.65
C THR A 258 -26.46 0.03 13.48
N GLU A 259 -26.09 0.43 14.70
CA GLU A 259 -26.91 1.29 15.57
C GLU A 259 -27.23 2.65 14.92
N ALA A 260 -26.25 3.23 14.22
CA ALA A 260 -26.40 4.45 13.43
C ALA A 260 -27.23 4.26 12.13
N ARG A 261 -27.84 3.08 11.94
CA ARG A 261 -28.68 2.71 10.80
C ARG A 261 -28.01 2.90 9.44
N GLN A 262 -26.68 2.75 9.38
CA GLN A 262 -25.97 2.70 8.12
C GLN A 262 -26.13 1.32 7.47
N GLN A 263 -26.04 1.26 6.14
CA GLN A 263 -25.98 -0.01 5.43
C GLN A 263 -24.57 -0.60 5.57
N VAL A 264 -24.32 -1.30 6.67
CA VAL A 264 -23.03 -1.93 6.96
C VAL A 264 -23.13 -3.45 6.83
N ILE A 265 -22.11 -4.05 6.22
CA ILE A 265 -21.98 -5.49 5.98
C ILE A 265 -20.68 -5.94 6.64
N GLY A 266 -20.82 -6.76 7.68
CA GLY A 266 -19.69 -7.42 8.31
C GLY A 266 -19.19 -8.55 7.42
N VAL A 267 -17.91 -8.50 7.04
CA VAL A 267 -17.26 -9.50 6.20
C VAL A 267 -16.31 -10.30 7.07
N ASN A 268 -16.67 -11.54 7.39
CA ASN A 268 -15.78 -12.44 8.11
C ASN A 268 -14.94 -13.24 7.11
N VAL A 269 -13.73 -12.76 6.80
CA VAL A 269 -12.91 -13.32 5.72
C VAL A 269 -12.47 -14.79 5.92
N ALA A 270 -12.65 -15.36 7.11
CA ALA A 270 -12.35 -16.74 7.46
C ALA A 270 -13.51 -17.70 7.15
N GLU A 271 -14.72 -17.18 6.91
CA GLU A 271 -15.88 -18.00 6.56
C GLU A 271 -15.67 -18.74 5.25
N LYS A 272 -16.30 -19.91 5.15
CA LYS A 272 -16.27 -20.73 3.95
C LYS A 272 -16.95 -19.97 2.80
N SER A 273 -16.30 -19.95 1.64
CA SER A 273 -16.90 -19.42 0.43
C SER A 273 -17.75 -20.48 -0.27
N THR A 274 -18.89 -20.06 -0.82
CA THR A 274 -19.72 -20.86 -1.75
C THR A 274 -19.56 -20.41 -3.20
N ALA A 275 -18.74 -19.38 -3.45
CA ALA A 275 -18.50 -18.85 -4.77
C ALA A 275 -17.47 -19.69 -5.54
N ARG A 276 -17.44 -19.47 -6.86
CA ARG A 276 -16.46 -20.03 -7.77
C ARG A 276 -15.75 -18.92 -8.52
N ASP A 277 -14.58 -19.23 -9.06
CA ASP A 277 -13.86 -18.35 -9.97
C ASP A 277 -14.68 -18.05 -11.23
N LYS A 278 -14.25 -17.06 -12.03
CA LYS A 278 -14.97 -16.65 -13.24
C LYS A 278 -15.17 -17.79 -14.25
N SER A 279 -14.29 -18.80 -14.28
CA SER A 279 -14.47 -19.98 -15.14
C SER A 279 -15.54 -20.97 -14.63
N GLY A 280 -15.97 -20.84 -13.37
CA GLY A 280 -16.91 -21.74 -12.71
C GLY A 280 -16.31 -23.08 -12.30
N ARG A 281 -14.98 -23.25 -12.37
CA ARG A 281 -14.32 -24.55 -12.17
C ARG A 281 -13.78 -24.71 -10.76
N LEU A 282 -13.16 -23.68 -10.21
CA LEU A 282 -12.48 -23.72 -8.92
C LEU A 282 -13.32 -23.01 -7.85
N GLY A 283 -13.43 -23.63 -6.68
CA GLY A 283 -14.00 -22.99 -5.49
C GLY A 283 -12.96 -22.12 -4.78
N PHE A 284 -13.36 -21.44 -3.71
CA PHE A 284 -12.45 -20.73 -2.84
C PHE A 284 -12.44 -21.35 -1.44
N ARG A 285 -11.26 -21.45 -0.84
CA ARG A 285 -11.11 -22.04 0.49
C ARG A 285 -11.93 -21.28 1.56
N ASN A 286 -11.94 -19.96 1.46
CA ASN A 286 -12.62 -19.03 2.36
C ASN A 286 -12.93 -17.70 1.64
N LEU A 287 -13.67 -16.82 2.31
CA LEU A 287 -14.02 -15.50 1.80
C LEU A 287 -12.78 -14.65 1.49
N ARG A 288 -11.68 -14.76 2.26
CA ARG A 288 -10.40 -14.11 1.94
C ARG A 288 -9.95 -14.48 0.53
N SER A 289 -9.85 -15.78 0.26
CA SER A 289 -9.43 -16.29 -1.05
C SER A 289 -10.34 -15.81 -2.16
N GLN A 290 -11.66 -15.78 -1.92
CA GLN A 290 -12.63 -15.24 -2.87
C GLN A 290 -12.41 -13.74 -3.16
N LEU A 291 -12.26 -12.90 -2.13
CA LEU A 291 -12.13 -11.45 -2.28
C LEU A 291 -10.87 -11.07 -3.07
N TRP A 292 -9.75 -11.67 -2.69
CA TRP A 292 -8.47 -11.46 -3.37
C TRP A 292 -8.50 -11.93 -4.82
N TRP A 293 -9.13 -13.09 -5.08
CA TRP A 293 -9.26 -13.58 -6.44
C TRP A 293 -10.20 -12.73 -7.30
N ARG A 294 -11.27 -12.19 -6.71
CA ARG A 294 -12.14 -11.23 -7.41
C ARG A 294 -11.38 -9.95 -7.78
N MET A 295 -10.49 -9.47 -6.91
CA MET A 295 -9.62 -8.34 -7.23
C MET A 295 -8.68 -8.69 -8.38
N ARG A 296 -8.05 -9.87 -8.36
CA ARG A 296 -7.26 -10.39 -9.48
C ARG A 296 -8.07 -10.38 -10.79
N GLU A 297 -9.27 -10.95 -10.78
CA GLU A 297 -10.12 -11.04 -11.96
C GLU A 297 -10.60 -9.66 -12.44
N ALA A 298 -10.82 -8.72 -11.53
CA ALA A 298 -11.16 -7.35 -11.89
C ALA A 298 -10.00 -6.63 -12.57
N LEU A 299 -8.76 -6.89 -12.15
CA LEU A 299 -7.53 -6.30 -12.70
C LEU A 299 -7.05 -6.97 -13.99
N ASP A 300 -7.50 -8.18 -14.27
CA ASP A 300 -7.18 -8.91 -15.50
C ASP A 300 -7.51 -8.09 -16.75
N LEU A 301 -6.49 -7.84 -17.56
CA LEU A 301 -6.58 -7.07 -18.80
C LEU A 301 -7.52 -7.72 -19.82
N ALA A 302 -7.63 -9.06 -19.82
CA ALA A 302 -8.54 -9.79 -20.70
C ALA A 302 -10.01 -9.58 -20.32
N ASN A 303 -10.30 -9.29 -19.05
CA ASN A 303 -11.64 -9.06 -18.56
C ASN A 303 -12.15 -7.64 -18.84
N ASN A 304 -11.23 -6.70 -19.12
CA ASN A 304 -11.51 -5.32 -19.51
C ASN A 304 -12.63 -4.64 -18.70
N THR A 305 -12.58 -4.79 -17.38
CA THR A 305 -13.59 -4.22 -16.46
C THR A 305 -13.57 -2.69 -16.42
N GLY A 306 -12.52 -2.07 -16.95
CA GLY A 306 -12.28 -0.63 -16.82
C GLY A 306 -11.77 -0.23 -15.44
N ILE A 307 -11.33 -1.18 -14.59
CA ILE A 307 -10.85 -0.86 -13.24
C ILE A 307 -9.69 0.14 -13.26
N ALA A 308 -9.81 1.17 -12.43
CA ALA A 308 -8.83 2.22 -12.24
C ALA A 308 -8.52 2.37 -10.75
N LEU A 309 -7.25 2.20 -10.39
CA LEU A 309 -6.75 2.29 -9.02
C LEU A 309 -5.88 3.54 -8.86
N PRO A 310 -5.91 4.24 -7.72
CA PRO A 310 -5.05 5.41 -7.55
C PRO A 310 -3.56 5.00 -7.59
N PRO A 311 -2.69 5.85 -8.17
CA PRO A 311 -1.25 5.58 -8.17
C PRO A 311 -0.67 5.79 -6.77
N ASP A 312 -0.66 4.73 -5.96
CA ASP A 312 -0.06 4.68 -4.62
C ASP A 312 0.85 3.45 -4.51
N SER A 313 2.12 3.66 -4.17
CA SER A 313 3.14 2.60 -4.12
C SER A 313 2.85 1.56 -3.03
N ARG A 314 2.20 1.95 -1.93
CA ARG A 314 1.83 1.03 -0.84
C ARG A 314 0.67 0.14 -1.24
N LEU A 315 -0.32 0.70 -1.95
CA LEU A 315 -1.39 -0.10 -2.55
C LEU A 315 -0.83 -1.10 -3.58
N LEU A 316 0.13 -0.68 -4.40
CA LEU A 316 0.77 -1.58 -5.38
C LEU A 316 1.48 -2.74 -4.67
N ALA A 317 2.30 -2.42 -3.66
CA ALA A 317 3.00 -3.42 -2.87
C ALA A 317 2.03 -4.40 -2.18
N ASP A 318 0.94 -3.89 -1.61
CA ASP A 318 -0.07 -4.72 -0.93
C ASP A 318 -0.80 -5.66 -1.88
N LEU A 319 -1.13 -5.19 -3.10
CA LEU A 319 -1.81 -6.01 -4.10
C LEU A 319 -0.92 -7.16 -4.60
N CYS A 320 0.38 -6.91 -4.71
CA CYS A 320 1.35 -7.86 -5.26
C CYS A 320 1.94 -8.80 -4.20
N ALA A 321 1.78 -8.52 -2.91
CA ALA A 321 2.37 -9.35 -1.85
C ALA A 321 1.79 -10.78 -1.73
N PRO A 322 0.45 -11.00 -1.79
CA PRO A 322 -0.14 -12.31 -1.52
C PRO A 322 0.18 -13.32 -2.60
N THR A 323 0.42 -14.55 -2.18
CA THR A 323 0.54 -15.71 -3.07
C THR A 323 -0.68 -16.62 -2.96
N TRP A 324 -0.89 -17.48 -3.95
CA TRP A 324 -1.94 -18.48 -3.95
C TRP A 324 -1.40 -19.87 -4.27
N LYS A 325 -2.17 -20.87 -3.86
CA LYS A 325 -1.97 -22.27 -4.23
C LYS A 325 -3.30 -22.99 -4.36
N LEU A 326 -3.28 -24.16 -5.01
CA LEU A 326 -4.42 -25.06 -4.98
C LEU A 326 -4.44 -25.86 -3.68
N SER A 327 -5.59 -25.90 -3.03
CA SER A 327 -5.90 -26.78 -1.91
C SER A 327 -7.02 -27.73 -2.35
N GLY A 328 -6.64 -28.85 -2.97
CA GLY A 328 -7.59 -29.70 -3.68
C GLY A 328 -8.20 -28.98 -4.89
N ALA A 329 -9.52 -28.85 -4.92
CA ALA A 329 -10.26 -28.11 -5.96
C ALA A 329 -10.60 -26.66 -5.56
N GLU A 330 -10.05 -26.18 -4.45
CA GLU A 330 -10.25 -24.83 -3.93
C GLU A 330 -8.98 -23.99 -4.08
N ILE A 331 -9.14 -22.73 -4.44
CA ILE A 331 -8.07 -21.73 -4.42
C ILE A 331 -7.87 -21.28 -2.97
N TYR A 332 -6.61 -21.32 -2.53
CA TYR A 332 -6.16 -20.74 -1.27
C TYR A 332 -5.27 -19.54 -1.53
N VAL A 333 -5.59 -18.40 -0.94
CA VAL A 333 -4.72 -17.22 -0.88
C VAL A 333 -4.08 -17.11 0.51
N ALA A 334 -2.81 -16.74 0.56
CA ALA A 334 -2.02 -16.58 1.77
C ALA A 334 -2.76 -15.79 2.87
N SER A 335 -2.64 -16.26 4.12
CA SER A 335 -3.23 -15.63 5.30
C SER A 335 -2.61 -14.26 5.58
N ARG A 336 -3.23 -13.47 6.47
CA ARG A 336 -2.66 -12.18 6.91
C ARG A 336 -1.29 -12.41 7.54
N GLU A 337 -1.15 -13.44 8.36
CA GLU A 337 0.09 -13.82 9.04
C GLU A 337 1.18 -14.24 8.05
N GLU A 338 0.84 -15.03 7.03
CA GLU A 338 1.79 -15.43 5.97
C GLU A 338 2.28 -14.21 5.18
N ILE A 339 1.39 -13.25 4.88
CA ILE A 339 1.77 -12.02 4.18
C ILE A 339 2.63 -11.13 5.08
N VAL A 340 2.25 -10.94 6.35
CA VAL A 340 3.04 -10.18 7.33
C VAL A 340 4.43 -10.80 7.52
N ALA A 341 4.53 -12.13 7.56
CA ALA A 341 5.81 -12.82 7.61
C ALA A 341 6.67 -12.57 6.36
N LYS A 342 6.04 -12.38 5.20
CA LYS A 342 6.72 -12.08 3.93
C LYS A 342 7.16 -10.61 3.83
N ILE A 343 6.27 -9.65 4.09
CA ILE A 343 6.52 -8.22 3.82
C ILE A 343 6.76 -7.37 5.08
N GLY A 344 6.71 -7.96 6.27
CA GLY A 344 6.96 -7.30 7.55
C GLY A 344 5.85 -6.38 8.07
N ARG A 345 4.73 -6.27 7.35
CA ARG A 345 3.56 -5.46 7.72
C ARG A 345 2.27 -6.04 7.16
N SER A 346 1.13 -5.57 7.65
CA SER A 346 -0.17 -5.99 7.12
C SER A 346 -0.46 -5.34 5.75
N PRO A 347 -1.14 -6.05 4.82
CA PRO A 347 -1.56 -5.51 3.53
C PRO A 347 -2.89 -4.73 3.64
N ASP A 348 -2.94 -3.72 4.52
CA ASP A 348 -4.19 -3.06 4.89
C ASP A 348 -4.82 -2.27 3.73
N TYR A 349 -4.00 -1.74 2.81
CA TYR A 349 -4.48 -0.98 1.66
C TYR A 349 -5.24 -1.89 0.70
N ALA A 350 -4.62 -2.97 0.25
CA ALA A 350 -5.26 -3.88 -0.68
C ALA A 350 -6.47 -4.58 -0.05
N SER A 351 -6.44 -4.86 1.26
CA SER A 351 -7.57 -5.47 1.98
C SER A 351 -8.80 -4.55 1.95
N ALA A 352 -8.63 -3.26 2.26
CA ALA A 352 -9.71 -2.28 2.13
C ALA A 352 -10.27 -2.17 0.70
N TYR A 353 -9.42 -2.25 -0.32
CA TYR A 353 -9.85 -2.20 -1.73
C TYR A 353 -10.58 -3.47 -2.17
N CYS A 354 -10.16 -4.64 -1.69
CA CYS A 354 -10.86 -5.90 -1.92
C CYS A 354 -12.26 -5.89 -1.30
N LEU A 355 -12.41 -5.30 -0.10
CA LEU A 355 -13.71 -5.08 0.53
C LEU A 355 -14.55 -4.10 -0.29
N ALA A 356 -13.98 -2.97 -0.71
CA ALA A 356 -14.69 -1.97 -1.50
C ALA A 356 -15.17 -2.53 -2.85
N LEU A 357 -14.48 -3.52 -3.44
CA LEU A 357 -14.89 -4.17 -4.69
C LEU A 357 -16.19 -4.97 -4.56
N LEU A 358 -16.63 -5.33 -3.34
CA LEU A 358 -17.90 -6.01 -3.14
C LEU A 358 -19.04 -5.19 -3.74
N ASP A 359 -19.88 -5.89 -4.51
CA ASP A 359 -21.05 -5.31 -5.16
C ASP A 359 -22.29 -5.66 -4.33
N THR A 360 -22.80 -4.67 -3.62
CA THR A 360 -23.99 -4.79 -2.79
C THR A 360 -24.95 -3.69 -3.19
N PRO A 361 -26.18 -4.01 -3.65
CA PRO A 361 -27.14 -2.98 -4.02
C PRO A 361 -27.47 -2.07 -2.83
N LYS A 362 -27.61 -0.77 -3.11
CA LYS A 362 -28.07 0.19 -2.10
C LYS A 362 -29.50 -0.12 -1.69
N ILE A 363 -29.77 -0.15 -0.39
CA ILE A 363 -31.12 -0.40 0.14
C ILE A 363 -32.11 0.64 -0.39
N ASP A 364 -31.70 1.90 -0.53
CA ASP A 364 -32.56 2.96 -1.06
C ASP A 364 -32.92 2.74 -2.53
N SER A 365 -31.97 2.27 -3.35
CA SER A 365 -32.23 1.91 -4.75
C SER A 365 -33.19 0.71 -4.85
N LEU A 366 -33.03 -0.30 -3.98
CA LEU A 366 -33.95 -1.43 -3.90
C LEU A 366 -35.36 -1.01 -3.46
N ARG A 367 -35.47 -0.10 -2.48
CA ARG A 367 -36.75 0.45 -2.00
C ARG A 367 -37.45 1.27 -3.09
N ALA A 368 -36.70 2.11 -3.81
CA ALA A 368 -37.23 2.89 -4.93
C ALA A 368 -37.73 1.97 -6.06
N ALA A 369 -37.00 0.90 -6.37
CA ALA A 369 -37.43 -0.10 -7.36
C ALA A 369 -38.66 -0.90 -6.90
N GLY A 370 -38.75 -1.22 -5.60
CA GLY A 370 -39.87 -1.96 -5.00
C GLY A 370 -41.17 -1.15 -4.87
N GLY A 371 -41.09 0.17 -4.68
CA GLY A 371 -42.26 1.05 -4.54
C GLY A 371 -43.14 1.17 -5.80
N ASN A 372 -42.64 0.74 -6.97
CA ASN A 372 -43.41 0.71 -8.22
C ASN A 372 -44.21 -0.58 -8.44
N ARG A 373 -44.07 -1.59 -7.56
CA ARG A 373 -45.07 -2.66 -7.51
C ARG A 373 -46.27 -2.12 -6.76
N LYS A 374 -47.28 -1.63 -7.51
CA LYS A 374 -48.66 -1.56 -7.01
C LYS A 374 -48.94 -2.91 -6.35
N VAL A 375 -48.97 -2.92 -5.03
CA VAL A 375 -49.58 -4.00 -4.27
C VAL A 375 -51.00 -4.04 -4.83
N MET A 376 -51.35 -5.07 -5.61
CA MET A 376 -52.76 -5.29 -5.89
C MET A 376 -53.40 -5.45 -4.52
N GLU A 377 -54.23 -4.47 -4.16
CA GLU A 377 -55.10 -4.57 -2.99
C GLU A 377 -55.97 -5.81 -3.21
N TYR A 378 -55.52 -6.93 -2.66
CA TYR A 378 -56.38 -8.07 -2.47
C TYR A 378 -57.35 -7.67 -1.36
N ASN A 379 -58.55 -7.27 -1.76
CA ASN A 379 -59.68 -7.11 -0.86
C ASN A 379 -60.38 -8.47 -0.75
N PRO A 380 -60.26 -9.21 0.37
CA PRO A 380 -60.97 -10.47 0.57
C PRO A 380 -62.50 -10.30 0.72
N TYR A 381 -63.02 -9.08 0.61
CA TYR A 381 -64.44 -8.74 0.76
C TYR A 381 -64.97 -7.80 -0.34
N ALA A 382 -64.29 -7.66 -1.49
CA ALA A 382 -64.80 -6.94 -2.66
C ALA A 382 -65.67 -7.84 -3.55
#